data_AF-A0A7W8JZF3-F1
#
_entry.id   AF-A0A7W8JZF3-F1
#
_cell.length_a   1.000
_cell.length_b   1.000
_cell.length_c   1.000
_cell.angle_alpha   90.00
_cell.angle_beta   90.00
_cell.angle_gamma   90.00
#
_symmetry.space_group_name_H-M   'P 1'
#
loop_
_entity.id
_entity.type
_entity.pdbx_description
1 polymer ?
#
loop_
_entity_poly.entity_id
_entity_poly.type
_entity_poly.pdbx_seq_one_letter_code
_entity_poly.pdbx_strand_id
1 'polypeptide(L)'
;MSARPSSLPGSARRLRRQLRQQFLEAGVDASRPGFYDQPAFRHRVRQDPTLWQAYARYVFALEPSAAYLQRARLAIHRTAAFIHAELVADGRPGRCLEAATLLSRLLERQGIWNVVVAGAYQAGLPSGHRLNFGPLSTNERVGFTAHTWVYAPPFAVVDVSLQQQPLPGWALRQLPPVLLQEEGEPGVLQGPEFFSATGQRLFEQRHGRPPTVEDVVTLAPEIGVALDLFPPLTFQHEQVEFLYIPLTPRVLDGAFDETTTFRLNGKAPVTLQRQFLAQSGQSVAHS
;
A
#
# COMPACT_ATOMS: atom_id res chain seq x y z
N MET A 1 5.23 3.87 -30.20
CA MET A 1 3.77 3.92 -30.02
C MET A 1 3.28 2.50 -29.80
N SER A 2 2.98 2.11 -28.57
CA SER A 2 2.22 0.90 -28.28
C SER A 2 1.24 1.23 -27.19
N ALA A 3 -0.03 0.98 -27.50
CA ALA A 3 -1.19 1.39 -26.74
C ALA A 3 -1.25 0.64 -25.40
N ARG A 4 -1.87 1.28 -24.41
CA ARG A 4 -2.44 0.61 -23.23
C ARG A 4 -3.12 -0.70 -23.68
N PRO A 5 -3.09 -1.79 -22.90
CA PRO A 5 -4.35 -2.46 -22.68
C PRO A 5 -5.16 -1.48 -21.85
N SER A 6 -5.93 -0.61 -22.52
CA SER A 6 -7.11 -0.07 -21.88
C SER A 6 -7.88 -1.32 -21.50
N SER A 7 -7.93 -1.65 -20.21
CA SER A 7 -9.02 -2.44 -19.71
C SER A 7 -10.26 -1.65 -20.14
N LEU A 8 -10.91 -2.13 -21.22
CA LEU A 8 -12.12 -1.50 -21.75
C LEU A 8 -13.04 -1.24 -20.54
N PRO A 9 -13.72 -0.10 -20.42
CA PRO A 9 -14.59 0.20 -19.27
C PRO A 9 -15.56 -0.94 -18.90
N GLY A 10 -15.94 -1.78 -19.89
CA GLY A 10 -16.73 -3.00 -19.68
C GLY A 10 -16.04 -4.11 -18.86
N SER A 11 -14.71 -4.23 -18.92
CA SER A 11 -13.93 -5.24 -18.19
C SER A 11 -13.86 -4.97 -16.69
N ALA A 12 -13.58 -3.72 -16.29
CA ALA A 12 -13.58 -3.30 -14.88
C ALA A 12 -14.98 -3.42 -14.26
N ARG A 13 -16.02 -2.96 -14.98
CA ARG A 13 -17.41 -3.10 -14.53
C ARG A 13 -17.84 -4.57 -14.37
N ARG A 14 -17.43 -5.45 -15.29
CA ARG A 14 -17.69 -6.89 -15.18
C ARG A 14 -16.98 -7.50 -13.97
N LEU A 15 -15.70 -7.18 -13.79
CA LEU A 15 -14.91 -7.62 -12.64
C LEU A 15 -15.55 -7.19 -11.32
N ARG A 16 -15.95 -5.91 -11.18
CA ARG A 16 -16.65 -5.40 -9.99
C ARG A 16 -17.93 -6.19 -9.69
N ARG A 17 -18.74 -6.49 -10.71
CA ARG A 17 -19.97 -7.28 -10.54
C ARG A 17 -19.67 -8.69 -10.06
N GLN A 18 -18.66 -9.35 -10.64
CA GLN A 18 -18.23 -10.69 -10.23
C GLN A 18 -17.76 -10.72 -8.78
N LEU A 19 -16.89 -9.78 -8.39
CA LEU A 19 -16.38 -9.66 -7.02
C LEU A 19 -17.52 -9.35 -6.03
N ARG A 20 -18.44 -8.45 -6.37
CA ARG A 20 -19.60 -8.16 -5.52
C ARG A 20 -20.49 -9.39 -5.31
N GLN A 21 -20.69 -10.19 -6.35
CA GLN A 21 -21.43 -11.44 -6.24
C GLN A 21 -20.71 -12.45 -5.33
N GLN A 22 -19.38 -12.58 -5.48
CA GLN A 22 -18.56 -13.41 -4.59
C GLN A 22 -18.68 -12.99 -3.12
N PHE A 23 -18.68 -11.68 -2.83
CA PHE A 23 -18.88 -11.19 -1.46
C PHE A 23 -20.30 -11.49 -0.95
N LEU A 24 -21.32 -11.31 -1.79
CA LEU A 24 -22.70 -11.61 -1.43
C LEU A 24 -22.90 -13.10 -1.10
N GLU A 25 -22.32 -14.00 -1.90
CA GLU A 25 -22.32 -15.45 -1.67
C GLU A 25 -21.58 -15.83 -0.39
N ALA A 26 -20.59 -15.03 0.02
CA ALA A 26 -19.91 -15.16 1.29
C ALA A 26 -20.67 -14.51 2.47
N GLY A 27 -21.85 -13.92 2.24
CA GLY A 27 -22.64 -13.23 3.27
C GLY A 27 -22.03 -11.89 3.71
N VAL A 28 -21.23 -11.25 2.87
CA VAL A 28 -20.53 -9.99 3.15
C VAL A 28 -21.20 -8.83 2.44
N ASP A 29 -21.54 -7.78 3.19
CA ASP A 29 -22.06 -6.53 2.63
C ASP A 29 -20.91 -5.62 2.16
N ALA A 30 -20.68 -5.57 0.85
CA ALA A 30 -19.67 -4.73 0.21
C ALA A 30 -20.13 -3.27 -0.02
N SER A 31 -21.10 -2.74 0.73
CA SER A 31 -21.64 -1.38 0.54
C SER A 31 -20.74 -0.25 1.07
N ARG A 32 -19.80 -0.55 1.97
CA ARG A 32 -18.96 0.44 2.67
C ARG A 32 -17.48 0.04 2.69
N PRO A 33 -16.54 1.01 2.69
CA PRO A 33 -15.13 0.74 2.94
C PRO A 33 -14.90 -0.03 4.24
N GLY A 34 -13.84 -0.83 4.29
CA GLY A 34 -13.51 -1.61 5.49
C GLY A 34 -14.46 -2.79 5.74
N PHE A 35 -15.29 -3.19 4.77
CA PHE A 35 -16.22 -4.32 4.96
C PHE A 35 -15.53 -5.65 5.31
N TYR A 36 -14.21 -5.74 5.11
CA TYR A 36 -13.43 -6.89 5.51
C TYR A 36 -13.38 -7.11 7.04
N ASP A 37 -13.76 -6.10 7.83
CA ASP A 37 -13.93 -6.23 9.29
C ASP A 37 -15.18 -7.03 9.67
N GLN A 38 -16.12 -7.23 8.74
CA GLN A 38 -17.35 -7.98 9.02
C GLN A 38 -17.02 -9.42 9.46
N PRO A 39 -17.71 -9.96 10.48
CA PRO A 39 -17.48 -11.33 10.94
C PRO A 39 -17.55 -12.38 9.83
N ALA A 40 -18.46 -12.20 8.87
CA ALA A 40 -18.60 -13.08 7.71
C ALA A 40 -17.32 -13.08 6.84
N PHE A 41 -16.75 -11.92 6.56
CA PHE A 41 -15.50 -11.81 5.80
C PHE A 41 -14.33 -12.43 6.58
N ARG A 42 -14.18 -12.07 7.86
CA ARG A 42 -13.12 -12.62 8.75
C ARG A 42 -13.22 -14.14 8.91
N HIS A 43 -14.43 -14.70 8.92
CA HIS A 43 -14.64 -16.14 8.92
C HIS A 43 -14.22 -16.77 7.58
N ARG A 44 -14.69 -16.20 6.46
CA ARG A 44 -14.43 -16.74 5.13
C ARG A 44 -12.97 -16.67 4.73
N VAL A 45 -12.28 -15.57 5.04
CA VAL A 45 -10.88 -15.38 4.64
C VAL A 45 -9.91 -16.33 5.34
N ARG A 46 -10.28 -16.85 6.52
CA ARG A 46 -9.53 -17.92 7.20
C ARG A 46 -9.59 -19.25 6.45
N GLN A 47 -10.64 -19.47 5.66
CA GLN A 47 -10.82 -20.66 4.82
C GLN A 47 -10.28 -20.44 3.40
N ASP A 48 -10.38 -19.20 2.91
CA ASP A 48 -9.96 -18.79 1.57
C ASP A 48 -9.21 -17.44 1.63
N PRO A 49 -7.87 -17.46 1.76
CA PRO A 49 -7.05 -16.25 1.79
C PRO A 49 -7.13 -15.41 0.51
N THR A 50 -7.60 -15.96 -0.61
CA THR A 50 -7.74 -15.21 -1.86
C THR A 50 -8.80 -14.12 -1.78
N LEU A 51 -9.69 -14.17 -0.77
CA LEU A 51 -10.67 -13.13 -0.51
C LEU A 51 -10.03 -11.76 -0.19
N TRP A 52 -8.81 -11.73 0.35
CA TRP A 52 -8.04 -10.49 0.50
C TRP A 52 -7.69 -9.86 -0.85
N GLN A 53 -7.27 -10.68 -1.80
CA GLN A 53 -6.98 -10.23 -3.16
C GLN A 53 -8.27 -9.79 -3.86
N ALA A 54 -9.39 -10.47 -3.61
CA ALA A 54 -10.70 -10.06 -4.11
C ALA A 54 -11.10 -8.67 -3.59
N TYR A 55 -10.91 -8.38 -2.30
CA TYR A 55 -11.16 -7.06 -1.73
C TYR A 55 -10.31 -5.99 -2.43
N ALA A 56 -9.00 -6.22 -2.54
CA ALA A 56 -8.10 -5.29 -3.19
C ALA A 56 -8.52 -5.04 -4.64
N ARG A 57 -8.74 -6.09 -5.43
CA ARG A 57 -9.21 -5.98 -6.82
C ARG A 57 -10.54 -5.23 -6.94
N TYR A 58 -11.44 -5.38 -5.98
CA TYR A 58 -12.70 -4.65 -5.95
C TYR A 58 -12.47 -3.15 -5.80
N VAL A 59 -11.60 -2.75 -4.87
CA VAL A 59 -11.24 -1.34 -4.63
C VAL A 59 -10.48 -0.74 -5.81
N PHE A 60 -9.52 -1.46 -6.40
CA PHE A 60 -8.79 -1.03 -7.59
C PHE A 60 -9.70 -0.86 -8.81
N ALA A 61 -10.72 -1.71 -8.94
CA ALA A 61 -11.66 -1.63 -10.04
C ALA A 61 -12.75 -0.57 -9.85
N LEU A 62 -12.83 0.15 -8.72
CA LEU A 62 -13.84 1.18 -8.50
C LEU A 62 -13.78 2.27 -9.57
N GLU A 63 -14.96 2.77 -9.95
CA GLU A 63 -15.13 3.96 -10.79
C GLU A 63 -15.88 5.01 -9.96
N PRO A 64 -15.20 5.73 -9.05
CA PRO A 64 -15.88 6.65 -8.17
C PRO A 64 -16.38 7.88 -8.94
N SER A 65 -17.46 8.49 -8.44
CA SER A 65 -17.96 9.73 -9.01
C SER A 65 -16.98 10.89 -8.81
N ALA A 66 -17.05 11.93 -9.64
CA ALA A 66 -16.24 13.13 -9.48
C ALA A 66 -16.40 13.77 -8.08
N ALA A 67 -17.62 13.78 -7.55
CA ALA A 67 -17.91 14.27 -6.20
C ALA A 67 -17.24 13.43 -5.11
N TYR A 68 -17.18 12.10 -5.28
CA TYR A 68 -16.40 11.25 -4.38
C TYR A 68 -14.91 11.61 -4.47
N LEU A 69 -14.34 11.71 -5.68
CA LEU A 69 -12.91 11.94 -5.87
C LEU A 69 -12.47 13.28 -5.28
N GLN A 70 -13.27 14.34 -5.44
CA GLN A 70 -12.99 15.64 -4.84
C GLN A 70 -12.95 15.59 -3.31
N ARG A 71 -13.95 14.94 -2.70
CA ARG A 71 -13.98 14.73 -1.24
C ARG A 71 -12.82 13.86 -0.76
N ALA A 72 -12.52 12.79 -1.50
CA ALA A 72 -11.44 11.86 -1.17
C ALA A 72 -10.08 12.55 -1.18
N ARG A 73 -9.79 13.41 -2.17
CA ARG A 73 -8.54 14.20 -2.19
C ARG A 73 -8.34 14.98 -0.89
N LEU A 74 -9.35 15.76 -0.49
CA LEU A 74 -9.28 16.58 0.72
C LEU A 74 -9.09 15.73 1.99
N ALA A 75 -9.83 14.64 2.10
CA ALA A 75 -9.71 13.71 3.24
C ALA A 75 -8.30 13.08 3.30
N ILE A 76 -7.82 12.55 2.16
CA ILE A 76 -6.52 11.88 2.07
C ILE A 76 -5.38 12.83 2.40
N HIS A 77 -5.36 14.05 1.86
CA HIS A 77 -4.33 15.04 2.20
C HIS A 77 -4.28 15.32 3.71
N ARG A 78 -5.43 15.56 4.35
CA ARG A 78 -5.51 15.88 5.78
C ARG A 78 -5.09 14.69 6.65
N THR A 79 -5.58 13.49 6.34
CA THR A 79 -5.25 12.29 7.11
C THR A 79 -3.78 11.90 6.93
N ALA A 80 -3.23 12.01 5.72
CA ALA A 80 -1.82 11.74 5.46
C ALA A 80 -0.91 12.70 6.24
N ALA A 81 -1.22 14.01 6.24
CA ALA A 81 -0.48 15.00 7.01
C ALA A 81 -0.53 14.71 8.52
N PHE A 82 -1.70 14.36 9.05
CA PHE A 82 -1.86 13.99 10.47
C PHE A 82 -1.00 12.77 10.84
N ILE A 83 -1.08 11.69 10.06
CA ILE A 83 -0.31 10.46 10.33
C ILE A 83 1.19 10.71 10.21
N HIS A 84 1.63 11.49 9.22
CA HIS A 84 3.03 11.85 9.07
C HIS A 84 3.54 12.64 10.29
N ALA A 85 2.76 13.60 10.81
CA ALA A 85 3.14 14.33 12.01
C ALA A 85 3.30 13.42 13.24
N GLU A 86 2.41 12.44 13.41
CA GLU A 86 2.51 11.45 14.51
C GLU A 86 3.70 10.49 14.30
N LEU A 87 4.03 10.15 13.06
CA LEU A 87 5.24 9.38 12.72
C LEU A 87 6.52 10.14 13.07
N VAL A 88 6.61 11.42 12.68
CA VAL A 88 7.75 12.28 13.02
C VAL A 88 7.89 12.40 14.53
N ALA A 89 6.78 12.58 15.25
CA ALA A 89 6.78 12.66 16.71
C ALA A 89 7.18 11.34 17.40
N ASP A 90 6.83 10.18 16.83
CA ASP A 90 7.27 8.88 17.33
C ASP A 90 8.79 8.69 17.20
N GLY A 91 9.40 9.22 16.14
CA GLY A 91 10.85 9.28 15.91
C GLY A 91 11.53 7.93 15.63
N ARG A 92 10.83 6.79 15.79
CA ARG A 92 11.39 5.46 15.50
C ARG A 92 11.28 5.17 14.01
N PRO A 93 12.36 4.70 13.35
CA PRO A 93 12.31 4.33 11.94
C PRO A 93 11.55 3.02 11.70
N GLY A 94 11.17 2.76 10.45
CA GLY A 94 10.64 1.48 9.99
C GLY A 94 9.19 1.20 10.40
N ARG A 95 8.37 2.25 10.56
CA ARG A 95 6.95 2.16 10.96
C ARG A 95 5.98 2.30 9.78
N CYS A 96 6.37 1.82 8.59
CA CYS A 96 5.53 1.97 7.39
C CYS A 96 4.21 1.20 7.51
N LEU A 97 4.23 -0.05 8.04
CA LEU A 97 3.03 -0.89 8.10
C LEU A 97 2.01 -0.33 9.08
N GLU A 98 2.53 0.01 10.25
CA GLU A 98 1.91 0.79 11.29
C GLU A 98 1.20 2.04 10.75
N ALA A 99 1.95 2.93 10.11
CA ALA A 99 1.40 4.19 9.59
C ALA A 99 0.37 3.99 8.48
N ALA A 100 0.67 3.11 7.52
CA ALA A 100 -0.24 2.81 6.41
C ALA A 100 -1.55 2.22 6.93
N THR A 101 -1.49 1.37 7.97
CA THR A 101 -2.70 0.83 8.58
C THR A 101 -3.51 1.90 9.30
N LEU A 102 -2.91 2.75 10.13
CA LEU A 102 -3.66 3.85 10.76
C LEU A 102 -4.30 4.79 9.74
N LEU A 103 -3.54 5.17 8.72
CA LEU A 103 -4.02 5.97 7.60
C LEU A 103 -5.24 5.32 6.95
N SER A 104 -5.12 4.05 6.55
CA SER A 104 -6.21 3.26 5.94
C SER A 104 -7.48 3.28 6.79
N ARG A 105 -7.35 3.05 8.09
CA ARG A 105 -8.46 2.97 9.04
C ARG A 105 -9.15 4.31 9.27
N LEU A 106 -8.38 5.40 9.34
CA LEU A 106 -8.94 6.75 9.41
C LEU A 106 -9.67 7.14 8.11
N LEU A 107 -9.17 6.68 6.95
CA LEU A 107 -9.84 6.88 5.66
C LEU A 107 -11.15 6.11 5.56
N GLU A 108 -11.20 4.87 6.04
CA GLU A 108 -12.43 4.05 6.07
C GLU A 108 -13.54 4.72 6.88
N ARG A 109 -13.20 5.26 8.06
CA ARG A 109 -14.15 6.00 8.91
C ARG A 109 -14.67 7.28 8.26
N GLN A 110 -13.95 7.84 7.31
CA GLN A 110 -14.38 8.96 6.47
C GLN A 110 -15.13 8.52 5.21
N GLY A 111 -15.40 7.23 5.04
CA GLY A 111 -16.08 6.67 3.87
C GLY A 111 -15.21 6.62 2.61
N ILE A 112 -13.88 6.61 2.75
CA ILE A 112 -12.92 6.54 1.65
C ILE A 112 -12.47 5.08 1.44
N TRP A 113 -12.77 4.53 0.28
CA TRP A 113 -12.28 3.23 -0.18
C TRP A 113 -10.77 3.25 -0.33
N ASN A 114 -10.10 2.27 0.26
CA ASN A 114 -8.66 2.15 0.21
C ASN A 114 -8.19 0.71 0.50
N VAL A 115 -6.91 0.46 0.23
CA VAL A 115 -6.23 -0.82 0.47
C VAL A 115 -4.83 -0.50 0.99
N VAL A 116 -4.40 -1.15 2.08
CA VAL A 116 -2.97 -1.13 2.44
C VAL A 116 -2.25 -2.11 1.51
N VAL A 117 -1.18 -1.65 0.90
CA VAL A 117 -0.38 -2.41 -0.05
C VAL A 117 0.99 -2.62 0.56
N ALA A 118 1.50 -3.85 0.50
CA ALA A 118 2.91 -4.15 0.71
C ALA A 118 3.56 -4.49 -0.62
N GLY A 119 4.78 -4.02 -0.82
CA GLY A 119 5.55 -4.32 -2.01
C GLY A 119 6.97 -3.81 -1.96
N ALA A 120 7.57 -3.73 -3.15
CA ALA A 120 8.88 -3.13 -3.32
C ALA A 120 8.74 -1.66 -3.74
N TYR A 121 9.75 -0.85 -3.41
CA TYR A 121 9.91 0.44 -4.06
C TYR A 121 11.38 0.78 -4.34
N GLN A 122 11.58 1.64 -5.34
CA GLN A 122 12.85 2.30 -5.59
C GLN A 122 12.67 3.81 -5.63
N ALA A 123 13.73 4.52 -5.23
CA ALA A 123 13.84 5.96 -5.39
C ALA A 123 15.19 6.31 -6.03
N GLY A 124 15.16 6.83 -7.26
CA GLY A 124 16.31 7.43 -7.93
C GLY A 124 16.48 8.88 -7.48
N LEU A 125 17.54 9.15 -6.72
CA LEU A 125 17.83 10.46 -6.15
C LEU A 125 18.62 11.35 -7.14
N PRO A 126 18.49 12.68 -7.07
CA PRO A 126 19.23 13.64 -7.90
C PRO A 126 20.75 13.45 -7.87
N SER A 127 21.29 12.96 -6.76
CA SER A 127 22.72 12.68 -6.60
C SER A 127 23.21 11.48 -7.44
N GLY A 128 22.34 10.80 -8.18
CA GLY A 128 22.62 9.56 -8.90
C GLY A 128 22.58 8.31 -8.02
N HIS A 129 22.25 8.45 -6.73
CA HIS A 129 22.06 7.31 -5.83
C HIS A 129 20.68 6.69 -6.04
N ARG A 130 20.58 5.37 -6.00
CA ARG A 130 19.31 4.65 -6.04
C ARG A 130 19.07 3.95 -4.71
N LEU A 131 17.94 4.26 -4.09
CA LEU A 131 17.44 3.56 -2.92
C LEU A 131 16.60 2.39 -3.40
N ASN A 132 16.80 1.22 -2.79
CA ASN A 132 16.09 0.00 -3.15
C ASN A 132 15.54 -0.68 -1.90
N PHE A 133 14.23 -0.92 -1.88
CA PHE A 133 13.52 -1.61 -0.82
C PHE A 133 12.76 -2.79 -1.43
N GLY A 134 13.48 -3.89 -1.67
CA GLY A 134 12.91 -5.14 -2.13
C GLY A 134 12.67 -6.14 -0.98
N PRO A 135 11.58 -6.92 -1.01
CA PRO A 135 11.23 -7.85 0.07
C PRO A 135 12.08 -9.13 0.11
N LEU A 136 12.85 -9.44 -0.94
CA LEU A 136 13.59 -10.70 -1.03
C LEU A 136 14.98 -10.59 -0.40
N SER A 137 15.33 -11.59 0.43
CA SER A 137 16.69 -11.91 0.87
C SER A 137 17.00 -13.34 0.46
N THR A 138 18.14 -13.57 -0.19
CA THR A 138 18.42 -14.78 -0.99
C THR A 138 18.53 -16.10 -0.25
N ASN A 139 18.46 -16.16 1.07
CA ASN A 139 18.63 -17.42 1.81
C ASN A 139 17.68 -17.61 2.99
N GLU A 140 16.75 -16.70 3.22
CA GLU A 140 15.90 -16.79 4.39
C GLU A 140 14.49 -16.32 4.05
N ARG A 141 13.50 -17.15 4.37
CA ARG A 141 12.11 -16.71 4.65
C ARG A 141 12.06 -15.77 5.88
N VAL A 142 13.17 -15.13 6.24
CA VAL A 142 13.26 -14.16 7.33
C VAL A 142 12.62 -12.89 6.82
N GLY A 143 11.33 -12.78 7.12
CA GLY A 143 10.54 -11.58 7.04
C GLY A 143 10.49 -10.96 5.66
N PHE A 144 9.38 -11.15 4.95
CA PHE A 144 8.98 -10.28 3.84
C PHE A 144 8.99 -8.82 4.33
N THR A 145 10.13 -8.15 4.21
CA THR A 145 10.34 -6.78 4.70
C THR A 145 9.99 -5.86 3.55
N ALA A 146 8.73 -5.93 3.15
CA ALA A 146 8.18 -5.07 2.14
C ALA A 146 7.88 -3.70 2.72
N HIS A 147 8.08 -2.69 1.90
CA HIS A 147 7.57 -1.37 2.17
C HIS A 147 6.05 -1.38 2.07
N THR A 148 5.39 -0.51 2.84
CA THR A 148 3.93 -0.46 2.89
C THR A 148 3.40 0.95 2.74
N TRP A 149 2.35 1.08 1.94
CA TRP A 149 1.67 2.33 1.62
C TRP A 149 0.18 2.07 1.46
N VAL A 150 -0.60 3.10 1.16
CA VAL A 150 -2.04 3.00 0.91
C VAL A 150 -2.33 3.32 -0.55
N TYR A 151 -3.15 2.47 -1.19
CA TYR A 151 -3.88 2.82 -2.41
C TYR A 151 -5.25 3.37 -2.01
N ALA A 152 -5.58 4.60 -2.42
CA ALA A 152 -6.85 5.24 -2.07
C ALA A 152 -7.29 6.19 -3.20
N PRO A 153 -8.26 5.82 -4.05
CA PRO A 153 -8.67 6.65 -5.19
C PRO A 153 -9.02 8.09 -4.77
N PRO A 154 -8.46 9.12 -5.44
CA PRO A 154 -7.76 9.03 -6.73
C PRO A 154 -6.26 8.69 -6.66
N PHE A 155 -5.66 8.57 -5.48
CA PHE A 155 -4.23 8.33 -5.34
C PHE A 155 -3.88 6.85 -5.52
N ALA A 156 -3.02 6.56 -6.49
CA ALA A 156 -2.39 5.27 -6.68
C ALA A 156 -1.36 4.96 -5.57
N VAL A 157 -0.69 6.00 -5.05
CA VAL A 157 0.25 5.91 -3.94
C VAL A 157 -0.05 6.99 -2.91
N VAL A 158 -0.31 6.58 -1.67
CA VAL A 158 -0.37 7.43 -0.47
C VAL A 158 0.65 6.88 0.52
N ASP A 159 1.79 7.53 0.62
CA ASP A 159 2.91 7.10 1.48
C ASP A 159 3.34 8.24 2.39
N VAL A 160 3.32 7.97 3.69
CA VAL A 160 3.57 8.94 4.76
C VAL A 160 4.88 8.66 5.51
N SER A 161 5.63 7.66 5.07
CA SER A 161 6.66 7.00 5.88
C SER A 161 8.05 6.98 5.24
N LEU A 162 8.21 7.53 4.03
CA LEU A 162 9.48 7.55 3.30
C LEU A 162 10.62 8.19 4.10
N GLN A 163 10.36 9.32 4.76
CA GLN A 163 11.35 10.02 5.59
C GLN A 163 11.63 9.34 6.94
N GLN A 164 10.88 8.29 7.29
CA GLN A 164 11.02 7.53 8.53
C GLN A 164 11.54 6.12 8.26
N GLN A 165 12.12 5.88 7.08
CA GLN A 165 12.82 4.63 6.79
C GLN A 165 14.22 4.61 7.43
N PRO A 166 14.78 3.43 7.73
CA PRO A 166 16.14 3.30 8.29
C PRO A 166 17.22 3.58 7.23
N LEU A 167 17.22 4.81 6.69
CA LEU A 167 18.13 5.30 5.66
C LEU A 167 19.08 6.37 6.22
N PRO A 168 20.21 6.60 5.55
CA PRO A 168 21.07 7.72 5.88
C PRO A 168 20.33 9.06 5.79
N GLY A 169 20.57 9.98 6.73
CA GLY A 169 19.86 11.26 6.78
C GLY A 169 19.99 12.13 5.52
N TRP A 170 21.08 11.98 4.75
CA TRP A 170 21.24 12.68 3.46
C TRP A 170 20.26 12.18 2.40
N ALA A 171 19.87 10.91 2.45
CA ALA A 171 18.89 10.33 1.56
C ALA A 171 17.48 10.73 2.00
N LEU A 172 17.19 10.67 3.30
CA LEU A 172 15.90 11.06 3.87
C LEU A 172 15.52 12.51 3.53
N ARG A 173 16.49 13.44 3.54
CA ARG A 173 16.27 14.85 3.19
C ARG A 173 15.88 15.08 1.72
N GLN A 174 16.10 14.10 0.85
CA GLN A 174 15.72 14.17 -0.57
C GLN A 174 14.38 13.50 -0.84
N LEU A 175 13.86 12.71 0.11
CA LEU A 175 12.54 12.08 -0.03
C LEU A 175 11.45 13.04 0.45
N PRO A 176 10.25 13.01 -0.16
CA PRO A 176 9.14 13.81 0.30
C PRO A 176 8.65 13.31 1.67
N PRO A 177 8.19 14.21 2.57
CA PRO A 177 7.61 13.83 3.86
C PRO A 177 6.34 12.99 3.69
N VAL A 178 5.51 13.38 2.71
CA VAL A 178 4.29 12.68 2.31
C VAL A 178 4.26 12.64 0.79
N LEU A 179 4.10 11.45 0.23
CA LEU A 179 3.97 11.22 -1.21
C LEU A 179 2.52 10.86 -1.54
N LEU A 180 1.89 11.71 -2.36
CA LEU A 180 0.53 11.54 -2.85
C LEU A 180 0.56 11.56 -4.37
N GLN A 181 0.49 10.39 -4.99
CA GLN A 181 0.57 10.24 -6.44
C GLN A 181 -0.73 9.68 -7.01
N GLU A 182 -1.37 10.41 -7.93
CA GLU A 182 -2.61 9.97 -8.60
C GLU A 182 -2.32 9.06 -9.79
N GLU A 183 -1.35 9.44 -10.62
CA GLU A 183 -1.08 8.79 -11.91
C GLU A 183 0.40 8.47 -12.07
N GLY A 184 0.74 7.63 -13.04
CA GLY A 184 2.12 7.32 -13.39
C GLY A 184 2.15 6.43 -14.62
N GLU A 185 3.35 6.17 -15.10
CA GLU A 185 3.57 5.28 -16.23
C GLU A 185 3.76 3.84 -15.73
N PRO A 186 3.47 2.83 -16.56
CA PRO A 186 3.83 1.45 -16.25
C PRO A 186 5.33 1.31 -15.96
N GLY A 187 5.68 0.74 -14.82
CA GLY A 187 7.06 0.51 -14.44
C GLY A 187 7.72 -0.60 -15.27
N VAL A 188 9.00 -0.41 -15.62
CA VAL A 188 9.82 -1.44 -16.26
C VAL A 188 10.60 -2.20 -15.19
N LEU A 189 10.37 -3.51 -15.12
CA LEU A 189 11.00 -4.39 -14.14
C LEU A 189 12.28 -5.02 -14.71
N GLN A 190 13.30 -5.14 -13.88
CA GLN A 190 14.60 -5.71 -14.22
C GLN A 190 14.97 -6.91 -13.34
N GLY A 191 14.43 -7.03 -12.12
CA GLY A 191 14.76 -8.05 -11.13
C GLY A 191 15.36 -7.51 -9.83
N PRO A 192 16.42 -6.67 -9.85
CA PRO A 192 17.08 -6.19 -8.63
C PRO A 192 16.16 -5.43 -7.67
N GLU A 193 15.13 -4.76 -8.17
CA GLU A 193 14.14 -4.03 -7.40
C GLU A 193 13.35 -4.90 -6.40
N PHE A 194 13.30 -6.21 -6.60
CA PHE A 194 12.63 -7.13 -5.68
C PHE A 194 13.53 -7.58 -4.52
N PHE A 195 14.82 -7.29 -4.57
CA PHE A 195 15.78 -7.71 -3.56
C PHE A 195 16.15 -6.57 -2.62
N SER A 196 16.32 -6.90 -1.34
CA SER A 196 17.06 -6.04 -0.41
C SER A 196 18.49 -5.86 -0.90
N ALA A 197 19.18 -4.79 -0.49
CA ALA A 197 20.58 -4.56 -0.88
C ALA A 197 21.50 -5.75 -0.50
N THR A 198 21.23 -6.40 0.64
CA THR A 198 21.95 -7.62 1.05
C THR A 198 21.56 -8.83 0.20
N GLY A 199 20.26 -9.01 -0.08
CA GLY A 199 19.78 -10.08 -0.95
C GLY A 199 20.40 -9.99 -2.34
N GLN A 200 20.42 -8.81 -2.94
CA GLN A 200 21.03 -8.59 -4.26
C GLN A 200 22.51 -8.98 -4.28
N ARG A 201 23.31 -8.49 -3.31
CA ARG A 201 24.74 -8.82 -3.23
C ARG A 201 24.98 -10.33 -3.09
N LEU A 202 24.20 -11.00 -2.26
CA LEU A 202 24.32 -12.44 -2.08
C LEU A 202 23.89 -13.22 -3.34
N PHE A 203 22.89 -12.73 -4.08
CA PHE A 203 22.49 -13.31 -5.36
C PHE A 203 23.65 -13.22 -6.35
N GLU A 204 24.21 -12.02 -6.50
CA GLU A 204 25.32 -11.74 -7.43
C GLU A 204 26.56 -12.56 -7.08
N GLN A 205 26.90 -12.71 -5.79
CA GLN A 205 28.01 -13.56 -5.34
C GLN A 205 27.80 -15.04 -5.70
N ARG A 206 26.56 -15.54 -5.64
CA ARG A 206 26.24 -16.94 -5.93
C ARG A 206 26.15 -17.23 -7.43
N HIS A 207 25.62 -16.30 -8.21
CA HIS A 207 25.26 -16.52 -9.62
C HIS A 207 26.19 -15.80 -10.62
N GLY A 208 27.07 -14.91 -10.15
CA GLY A 208 27.98 -14.14 -11.01
C GLY A 208 27.28 -13.10 -11.91
N ARG A 209 26.00 -12.81 -11.65
CA ARG A 209 25.17 -11.84 -12.41
C ARG A 209 24.08 -11.24 -11.52
N PRO A 210 23.53 -10.06 -11.85
CA PRO A 210 22.34 -9.54 -11.17
C PRO A 210 21.12 -10.46 -11.39
N PRO A 211 20.14 -10.43 -10.46
CA PRO A 211 18.89 -11.17 -10.62
C PRO A 211 18.03 -10.59 -11.74
N THR A 212 17.30 -11.45 -12.43
CA THR A 212 16.29 -11.09 -13.43
C THR A 212 14.88 -11.24 -12.87
N VAL A 213 13.87 -10.75 -13.60
CA VAL A 213 12.45 -11.00 -13.26
C VAL A 213 12.13 -12.50 -13.26
N GLU A 214 12.74 -13.29 -14.15
CA GLU A 214 12.57 -14.75 -14.17
C GLU A 214 13.11 -15.41 -12.91
N ASP A 215 14.25 -14.94 -12.37
CA ASP A 215 14.75 -15.44 -11.09
C ASP A 215 13.79 -15.11 -9.95
N VAL A 216 13.20 -13.91 -9.96
CA VAL A 216 12.22 -13.47 -8.95
C VAL A 216 10.99 -14.38 -8.96
N VAL A 217 10.40 -14.61 -10.14
CA VAL A 217 9.21 -15.48 -10.27
C VAL A 217 9.55 -16.93 -9.93
N THR A 218 10.77 -17.38 -10.23
CA THR A 218 11.24 -18.72 -9.85
C THR A 218 11.37 -18.87 -8.33
N LEU A 219 11.91 -17.86 -7.66
CA LEU A 219 12.13 -17.86 -6.21
C LEU A 219 10.84 -17.61 -5.42
N ALA A 220 9.92 -16.82 -5.96
CA ALA A 220 8.66 -16.42 -5.34
C ALA A 220 7.53 -16.34 -6.39
N PRO A 221 6.94 -17.48 -6.81
CA PRO A 221 5.90 -17.51 -7.84
C PRO A 221 4.69 -16.63 -7.53
N GLU A 222 4.38 -16.39 -6.25
CA GLU A 222 3.33 -15.48 -5.81
C GLU A 222 3.55 -14.03 -6.26
N ILE A 223 4.80 -13.61 -6.50
CA ILE A 223 5.10 -12.29 -7.05
C ILE A 223 4.62 -12.19 -8.49
N GLY A 224 4.76 -13.25 -9.29
CA GLY A 224 4.24 -13.27 -10.67
C GLY A 224 2.72 -13.03 -10.71
N VAL A 225 1.98 -13.73 -9.84
CA VAL A 225 0.53 -13.54 -9.70
C VAL A 225 0.18 -12.11 -9.27
N ALA A 226 0.97 -11.53 -8.35
CA ALA A 226 0.74 -10.17 -7.88
C ALA A 226 0.93 -9.12 -8.97
N LEU A 227 1.97 -9.25 -9.80
CA LEU A 227 2.28 -8.32 -10.88
C LEU A 227 1.19 -8.29 -11.96
N ASP A 228 0.51 -9.41 -12.19
CA ASP A 228 -0.65 -9.47 -13.09
C ASP A 228 -1.87 -8.72 -12.53
N LEU A 229 -2.00 -8.67 -11.20
CA LEU A 229 -3.14 -8.05 -10.53
C LEU A 229 -2.93 -6.56 -10.28
N PHE A 230 -1.70 -6.15 -9.99
CA PHE A 230 -1.36 -4.81 -9.57
C PHE A 230 -0.10 -4.34 -10.31
N PRO A 231 -0.26 -3.57 -11.41
CA PRO A 231 0.86 -3.20 -12.24
C PRO A 231 1.82 -2.26 -11.48
N PRO A 232 3.15 -2.41 -11.67
CA PRO A 232 4.13 -1.45 -11.19
C PRO A 232 3.86 -0.05 -11.74
N LEU A 233 4.15 0.96 -10.93
CA LEU A 233 3.97 2.37 -11.29
C LEU A 233 5.31 3.10 -11.17
N THR A 234 5.70 3.80 -12.24
CA THR A 234 6.83 4.73 -12.22
C THR A 234 6.37 6.17 -12.42
N PHE A 235 6.99 7.10 -11.71
CA PHE A 235 6.67 8.53 -11.82
C PHE A 235 7.80 9.39 -11.27
N GLN A 236 7.80 10.66 -11.67
CA GLN A 236 8.66 11.68 -11.09
C GLN A 236 7.86 12.45 -10.03
N HIS A 237 8.45 12.63 -8.86
CA HIS A 237 7.94 13.55 -7.84
C HIS A 237 9.06 14.50 -7.45
N GLU A 238 8.88 15.78 -7.77
CA GLU A 238 9.94 16.80 -7.72
C GLU A 238 11.16 16.37 -8.55
N GLN A 239 12.28 16.03 -7.92
CA GLN A 239 13.51 15.58 -8.58
C GLN A 239 13.83 14.10 -8.33
N VAL A 240 12.90 13.36 -7.70
CA VAL A 240 13.08 11.94 -7.37
C VAL A 240 12.24 11.09 -8.31
N GLU A 241 12.90 10.11 -8.93
CA GLU A 241 12.23 9.07 -9.70
C GLU A 241 11.76 7.97 -8.74
N PHE A 242 10.47 7.64 -8.75
CA PHE A 242 9.92 6.55 -7.96
C PHE A 242 9.48 5.39 -8.84
N LEU A 243 9.72 4.17 -8.37
CA LEU A 243 9.10 2.95 -8.87
C LEU A 243 8.45 2.24 -7.68
N TYR A 244 7.13 2.09 -7.69
CA TYR A 244 6.38 1.31 -6.70
C TYR A 244 5.86 0.03 -7.34
N ILE A 245 6.05 -1.09 -6.66
CA ILE A 245 5.72 -2.43 -7.15
C ILE A 245 4.82 -3.09 -6.13
N PRO A 246 3.49 -2.99 -6.29
CA PRO A 246 2.54 -3.63 -5.40
C PRO A 246 2.68 -5.16 -5.48
N LEU A 247 2.82 -5.83 -4.34
CA LEU A 247 2.97 -7.30 -4.31
C LEU A 247 1.85 -8.00 -3.57
N THR A 248 1.33 -7.39 -2.51
CA THR A 248 0.29 -8.04 -1.73
C THR A 248 -0.54 -7.00 -1.00
N PRO A 249 -1.87 -7.09 -1.05
CA PRO A 249 -2.68 -6.32 -0.13
C PRO A 249 -2.39 -6.81 1.29
N ARG A 250 -2.21 -5.87 2.20
CA ARG A 250 -2.12 -6.13 3.63
C ARG A 250 -3.39 -5.67 4.29
N VAL A 251 -3.81 -6.42 5.28
CA VAL A 251 -4.75 -5.96 6.30
C VAL A 251 -4.23 -6.50 7.61
N LEU A 252 -4.08 -5.64 8.63
CA LEU A 252 -3.76 -6.11 9.97
C LEU A 252 -4.98 -6.83 10.54
N ASP A 253 -4.76 -8.03 11.05
CA ASP A 253 -5.81 -8.84 11.68
C ASP A 253 -6.43 -8.11 12.88
N GLY A 254 -7.76 -8.07 12.93
CA GLY A 254 -8.52 -7.46 14.03
C GLY A 254 -9.33 -6.25 13.59
N ALA A 255 -10.48 -6.02 14.22
CA ALA A 255 -11.20 -4.78 14.04
C ALA A 255 -10.35 -3.61 14.57
N PHE A 256 -10.49 -2.42 13.98
CA PHE A 256 -9.70 -1.24 14.37
C PHE A 256 -9.74 -0.98 15.89
N ASP A 257 -10.91 -1.15 16.49
CA ASP A 257 -11.16 -0.87 17.91
C ASP A 257 -10.61 -1.97 18.84
N GLU A 258 -10.25 -3.14 18.30
CA GLU A 258 -9.68 -4.29 19.02
C GLU A 258 -8.14 -4.28 19.00
N THR A 259 -7.53 -3.45 18.15
CA THR A 259 -6.09 -3.46 17.91
C THR A 259 -5.35 -2.66 18.99
N THR A 260 -4.82 -3.35 20.00
CA THR A 260 -4.06 -2.74 21.11
C THR A 260 -2.55 -2.87 20.97
N THR A 261 -2.09 -3.74 20.07
CA THR A 261 -0.68 -4.12 19.92
C THR A 261 0.14 -3.08 19.16
N PHE A 262 -0.51 -2.30 18.29
CA PHE A 262 0.16 -1.26 17.53
C PHE A 262 0.00 0.11 18.20
N ARG A 263 1.12 0.80 18.44
CA ARG A 263 1.17 2.17 18.98
C ARG A 263 2.07 3.07 18.13
N LEU A 264 1.56 4.25 17.80
CA LEU A 264 2.31 5.33 17.18
C LEU A 264 2.39 6.50 18.15
N ASN A 265 3.60 7.01 18.39
CA ASN A 265 3.90 8.04 19.38
C ASN A 265 3.37 7.67 20.79
N GLY A 266 3.53 6.39 21.15
CA GLY A 266 3.00 5.80 22.40
C GLY A 266 1.47 5.66 22.49
N LYS A 267 0.72 6.19 21.51
CA LYS A 267 -0.75 6.23 21.51
C LYS A 267 -1.33 5.02 20.78
N ALA A 268 -2.45 4.52 21.31
CA ALA A 268 -3.24 3.48 20.65
C ALA A 268 -4.04 4.05 19.46
N PRO A 269 -4.48 3.21 18.50
CA PRO A 269 -5.19 3.66 17.31
C PRO A 269 -6.46 4.47 17.61
N VAL A 270 -7.24 4.02 18.59
CA VAL A 270 -8.46 4.73 19.05
C VAL A 270 -8.17 6.13 19.60
N THR A 271 -7.02 6.32 20.27
CA THR A 271 -6.63 7.62 20.79
C THR A 271 -6.26 8.58 19.65
N LEU A 272 -5.49 8.08 18.67
CA LEU A 272 -5.12 8.85 17.48
C LEU A 272 -6.34 9.23 16.65
N GLN A 273 -7.31 8.33 16.52
CA GLN A 273 -8.58 8.61 15.85
C GLN A 273 -9.35 9.74 16.54
N ARG A 274 -9.50 9.70 17.87
CA ARG A 274 -10.18 10.78 18.60
C ARG A 274 -9.48 12.12 18.41
N GLN A 275 -8.15 12.13 18.42
CA GLN A 275 -7.35 13.33 18.17
C GLN A 275 -7.56 13.87 16.76
N PHE A 276 -7.52 13.00 15.75
CA PHE A 276 -7.79 13.38 14.36
C PHE A 276 -9.18 13.99 14.19
N LEU A 277 -10.22 13.36 14.76
CA LEU A 277 -11.60 13.84 14.68
C LEU A 277 -11.77 15.20 15.37
N ALA A 278 -11.17 15.38 16.55
CA ALA A 278 -11.18 16.66 17.27
C ALA A 278 -10.51 17.79 16.47
N GLN A 279 -9.39 17.52 15.81
CA GLN A 279 -8.70 18.50 14.95
C GLN A 279 -9.46 18.79 13.65
N SER A 280 -10.22 17.81 13.16
CA SER A 280 -10.96 17.91 11.90
C SER A 280 -12.33 18.59 12.04
N GLY A 281 -12.77 18.89 13.26
CA GLY A 281 -14.13 19.36 13.54
C GLY A 281 -15.21 18.32 13.23
N GLN A 282 -14.85 17.03 13.14
CA GLN A 282 -15.76 15.93 12.86
C GLN A 282 -16.16 15.24 14.17
N SER A 283 -17.46 15.00 14.38
CA SER A 283 -17.96 14.31 15.58
C SER A 283 -17.75 12.79 15.48
N VAL A 284 -17.48 12.14 16.61
CA VAL A 284 -17.41 10.68 16.71
C VAL A 284 -18.84 10.12 16.59
N ALA A 285 -19.24 9.66 15.40
CA ALA A 285 -20.41 8.80 15.31
C ALA A 285 -20.06 7.44 15.93
N HIS A 286 -20.63 7.13 17.09
CA HIS A 286 -20.60 5.77 17.63
C HIS A 286 -21.41 4.87 16.71
N SER A 287 -20.73 3.96 16.01
CA SER A 287 -21.30 2.84 15.28
C SER A 287 -20.77 1.56 15.91
#